data_AF-A0A8C5GNY2-F1
#
_entry.id   AF-A0A8C5GNY2-F1
#
_cell.length_a   1.000
_cell.length_b   1.000
_cell.length_c   1.000
_cell.angle_alpha   90.00
_cell.angle_beta   90.00
_cell.angle_gamma   90.00
#
_symmetry.space_group_name_H-M   'P 1'
#
loop_
_entity.id
_entity.type
_entity.pdbx_description
1 polymer ?
#
loop_
_entity_poly.entity_id
_entity_poly.type
_entity_poly.pdbx_seq_one_letter_code
_entity_poly.pdbx_strand_id
1 'polypeptide(L)'
;MSAELDALTVVNQLRDLAADPLNRRAIVEDQGCLPGLILFLDHPNPQVVYSALLAVRYLAECRANREKMKGELGMMLSLQNVMQKGTSPGETKLLASEIYEILQSAGKEEAEQAEAAAASCRRKAHFFLGSNNKRAKTVVLHIDGLDDSTRRSLCEEALLKIRGVISFTFQMAVKRCVVRIRSDLKAEALGTAINSTKVMMAQQVVKTEDGGERIVPFQEGLAVLVEENTDIPDYLPEDESPSLEQDKAVTRVGSITDGVGWLGTAANFLTRSFYW
;
A
#
# COMPACT_ATOMS: atom_id res chain seq x y z
N MET A 1 27.14 -38.56 -13.48
CA MET A 1 27.97 -37.52 -14.14
C MET A 1 27.15 -36.51 -14.96
N SER A 2 26.18 -36.89 -15.81
CA SER A 2 25.41 -35.89 -16.59
C SER A 2 24.44 -35.05 -15.76
N ALA A 3 23.69 -35.65 -14.82
CA ALA A 3 22.71 -34.95 -13.98
C ALA A 3 23.35 -33.96 -12.97
N GLU A 4 24.57 -34.23 -12.51
CA GLU A 4 25.29 -33.37 -11.56
C GLU A 4 25.85 -32.11 -12.24
N LEU A 5 26.32 -32.24 -13.49
CA LEU A 5 26.73 -31.11 -14.33
C LEU A 5 25.53 -30.22 -14.70
N ASP A 6 24.36 -30.83 -14.88
CA ASP A 6 23.11 -30.13 -15.17
C ASP A 6 22.65 -29.30 -13.96
N ALA A 7 22.60 -29.91 -12.76
CA ALA A 7 22.24 -29.21 -11.52
C ALA A 7 23.15 -28.01 -11.21
N LEU A 8 24.47 -28.16 -11.40
CA LEU A 8 25.42 -27.07 -11.18
C LEU A 8 25.24 -25.94 -12.20
N THR A 9 24.92 -26.27 -13.44
CA THR A 9 24.67 -25.27 -14.50
C THR A 9 23.42 -24.46 -14.19
N VAL A 10 22.33 -25.14 -13.81
CA VAL A 10 21.05 -24.50 -13.47
C VAL A 10 21.19 -23.57 -12.26
N VAL A 11 21.81 -24.03 -11.18
CA VAL A 11 21.97 -23.19 -9.98
C VAL A 11 22.88 -21.98 -10.22
N ASN A 12 23.90 -22.13 -11.08
CA ASN A 12 24.76 -21.01 -11.46
C ASN A 12 24.00 -19.97 -12.27
N GLN A 13 23.16 -20.38 -13.22
CA GLN A 13 22.30 -19.46 -13.97
C GLN A 13 21.34 -18.72 -13.04
N LEU A 14 20.71 -19.42 -12.09
CA LEU A 14 19.79 -18.82 -11.13
C LEU A 14 20.52 -17.83 -10.19
N ARG A 15 21.73 -18.16 -9.76
CA ARG A 15 22.61 -17.24 -9.02
C ARG A 15 22.93 -15.99 -9.83
N ASP A 16 23.30 -16.15 -11.09
CA ASP A 16 23.68 -15.02 -11.95
C ASP A 16 22.47 -14.10 -12.24
N LEU A 17 21.27 -14.68 -12.38
CA LEU A 17 20.02 -13.91 -12.44
C LEU A 17 19.73 -13.16 -11.14
N ALA A 18 19.90 -13.81 -9.99
CA ALA A 18 19.68 -13.21 -8.67
C ALA A 18 20.71 -12.12 -8.34
N ALA A 19 21.91 -12.18 -8.92
CA ALA A 19 22.95 -11.17 -8.73
C ALA A 19 22.47 -9.78 -9.19
N ASP A 20 21.65 -9.70 -10.23
CA ASP A 20 21.03 -8.47 -10.71
C ASP A 20 19.87 -8.03 -9.76
N PRO A 21 19.97 -6.85 -9.11
CA PRO A 21 18.93 -6.32 -8.23
C PRO A 21 17.53 -6.25 -8.82
N LEU A 22 17.40 -6.05 -10.14
CA LEU A 22 16.10 -5.91 -10.82
C LEU A 22 15.32 -7.22 -10.87
N ASN A 23 16.01 -8.36 -10.91
CA ASN A 23 15.40 -9.67 -11.04
C ASN A 23 14.98 -10.26 -9.69
N ARG A 24 15.62 -9.85 -8.58
CA ARG A 24 15.47 -10.46 -7.25
C ARG A 24 14.01 -10.53 -6.79
N ARG A 25 13.21 -9.51 -7.05
CA ARG A 25 11.80 -9.50 -6.65
C ARG A 25 10.97 -10.48 -7.48
N ALA A 26 11.13 -10.44 -8.81
CA ALA A 26 10.42 -11.33 -9.72
C ALA A 26 10.75 -12.82 -9.45
N ILE A 27 12.01 -13.13 -9.16
CA ILE A 27 12.45 -14.50 -8.83
C ILE A 27 11.77 -15.01 -7.56
N VAL A 28 11.64 -14.18 -6.52
CA VAL A 28 10.98 -14.57 -5.26
C VAL A 28 9.45 -14.61 -5.42
N GLU A 29 8.88 -13.82 -6.34
CA GLU A 29 7.45 -13.85 -6.65
C GLU A 29 7.04 -15.12 -7.43
N ASP A 30 7.93 -15.66 -8.25
CA ASP A 30 7.74 -16.92 -8.97
C ASP A 30 7.62 -18.13 -8.02
N GLN A 31 6.59 -18.96 -8.25
CA GLN A 31 6.22 -20.05 -7.35
C GLN A 31 7.19 -21.24 -7.36
N GLY A 32 8.02 -21.38 -8.41
CA GLY A 32 8.94 -22.52 -8.55
C GLY A 32 10.36 -22.23 -8.08
N CYS A 33 10.77 -20.95 -8.07
CA CYS A 33 12.16 -20.58 -7.84
C CYS A 33 12.65 -20.83 -6.40
N LEU A 34 11.86 -20.45 -5.38
CA LEU A 34 12.26 -20.68 -3.98
C LEU A 34 12.28 -22.17 -3.61
N PRO A 35 11.24 -22.98 -3.91
CA PRO A 35 11.31 -24.42 -3.68
C PRO A 35 12.47 -25.08 -4.42
N GLY A 36 12.75 -24.65 -5.66
CA GLY A 36 13.90 -25.13 -6.43
C GLY A 36 15.24 -24.84 -5.76
N LEU A 37 15.44 -23.63 -5.23
CA LEU A 37 16.64 -23.27 -4.47
C LEU A 37 16.78 -24.11 -3.20
N ILE A 38 15.68 -24.35 -2.48
CA ILE A 38 15.67 -25.16 -1.26
C ILE A 38 16.12 -26.59 -1.57
N LEU A 39 15.65 -27.18 -2.67
CA LEU A 39 16.09 -28.52 -3.11
C LEU A 39 17.60 -28.59 -3.38
N PHE A 40 18.20 -27.54 -3.95
CA PHE A 40 19.65 -27.49 -4.17
C PHE A 40 20.47 -27.40 -2.88
N LEU A 41 19.90 -26.93 -1.76
CA LEU A 41 20.59 -26.88 -0.47
C LEU A 41 20.87 -28.27 0.13
N ASP A 42 20.06 -29.27 -0.23
CA ASP A 42 20.23 -30.66 0.23
C ASP A 42 21.10 -31.52 -0.72
N HIS A 43 21.61 -30.93 -1.81
CA HIS A 43 22.38 -31.62 -2.82
C HIS A 43 23.70 -32.22 -2.26
N PRO A 44 24.14 -33.41 -2.73
CA PRO A 44 25.38 -34.04 -2.24
C PRO A 44 26.66 -33.27 -2.62
N ASN A 45 26.64 -32.56 -3.76
CA ASN A 45 27.77 -31.76 -4.22
C ASN A 45 27.84 -30.40 -3.49
N PRO A 46 28.92 -30.09 -2.73
CA PRO A 46 29.05 -28.85 -1.98
C PRO A 46 29.09 -27.59 -2.86
N GLN A 47 29.54 -27.68 -4.12
CA GLN A 47 29.55 -26.55 -5.05
C GLN A 47 28.13 -26.11 -5.43
N VAL A 48 27.21 -27.07 -5.60
CA VAL A 48 25.80 -26.78 -5.89
C VAL A 48 25.15 -26.07 -4.70
N VAL A 49 25.39 -26.58 -3.49
CA VAL A 49 24.89 -25.98 -2.25
C VAL A 49 25.43 -24.55 -2.07
N TYR A 50 26.73 -24.33 -2.31
CA TYR A 50 27.32 -23.01 -2.18
C TYR A 50 26.76 -22.01 -3.20
N SER A 51 26.62 -22.41 -4.47
CA SER A 51 25.98 -21.55 -5.49
C SER A 51 24.51 -21.26 -5.17
N ALA A 52 23.77 -22.22 -4.63
CA ALA A 52 22.39 -22.02 -4.18
C ALA A 52 22.33 -21.00 -3.03
N LEU A 53 23.21 -21.13 -2.03
CA LEU A 53 23.28 -20.16 -0.92
C LEU A 53 23.65 -18.76 -1.39
N LEU A 54 24.54 -18.62 -2.37
CA LEU A 54 24.84 -17.30 -2.96
C LEU A 54 23.61 -16.69 -3.62
N ALA A 55 22.84 -17.49 -4.37
CA ALA A 55 21.58 -17.03 -4.95
C ALA A 55 20.61 -16.58 -3.85
N VAL A 56 20.40 -17.40 -2.81
CA VAL A 56 19.54 -17.07 -1.66
C VAL A 56 20.02 -15.79 -0.95
N ARG A 57 21.33 -15.59 -0.79
CA ARG A 57 21.89 -14.35 -0.24
C ARG A 57 21.53 -13.13 -1.08
N TYR A 58 21.72 -13.19 -2.40
CA TYR A 58 21.36 -12.08 -3.28
C TYR A 58 19.86 -11.77 -3.21
N LEU A 59 19.00 -12.79 -3.15
CA LEU A 59 17.57 -12.58 -2.98
C LEU A 59 17.23 -11.94 -1.63
N ALA A 60 17.93 -12.32 -0.55
CA ALA A 60 17.74 -11.79 0.81
C ALA A 60 18.29 -10.37 1.01
N GLU A 61 19.17 -9.89 0.14
CA GLU A 61 19.57 -8.46 0.11
C GLU A 61 18.37 -7.54 -0.15
N CYS A 62 17.37 -8.02 -0.91
CA CYS A 62 16.11 -7.32 -1.08
C CYS A 62 15.23 -7.52 0.15
N ARG A 63 15.04 -6.45 0.95
CA ARG A 63 14.24 -6.51 2.19
C ARG A 63 12.81 -7.02 1.96
N ALA A 64 12.17 -6.63 0.86
CA ALA A 64 10.81 -7.04 0.53
C ALA A 64 10.67 -8.55 0.30
N ASN A 65 11.77 -9.24 -0.01
CA ASN A 65 11.78 -10.68 -0.23
C ASN A 65 11.89 -11.48 1.06
N ARG A 66 12.46 -10.90 2.13
CA ARG A 66 12.89 -11.64 3.32
C ARG A 66 11.74 -12.34 4.04
N GLU A 67 10.59 -11.68 4.19
CA GLU A 67 9.42 -12.29 4.82
C GLU A 67 8.87 -13.45 3.98
N LYS A 68 8.77 -13.29 2.66
CA LYS A 68 8.34 -14.38 1.77
C LYS A 68 9.31 -15.56 1.82
N MET A 69 10.62 -15.30 1.77
CA MET A 69 11.66 -16.33 1.86
C MET A 69 11.64 -17.05 3.21
N LYS A 70 11.45 -16.33 4.32
CA LYS A 70 11.34 -16.89 5.66
C LYS A 70 10.10 -17.79 5.81
N GLY A 71 8.98 -17.38 5.20
CA GLY A 71 7.72 -18.12 5.20
C GLY A 71 7.69 -19.31 4.23
N GLU A 72 8.66 -19.42 3.31
CA GLU A 72 8.71 -20.52 2.35
C GLU A 72 9.00 -21.85 3.06
N LEU A 73 8.21 -22.87 2.70
CA LEU A 73 8.27 -24.17 3.37
C LEU A 73 9.64 -24.80 3.19
N GLY A 74 10.31 -25.08 4.32
CA GLY A 74 11.61 -25.75 4.34
C GLY A 74 12.82 -24.82 4.25
N MET A 75 12.68 -23.53 3.92
CA MET A 75 13.81 -22.61 3.77
C MET A 75 14.67 -22.53 5.03
N MET A 76 14.05 -22.20 6.18
CA MET A 76 14.76 -22.06 7.45
C MET A 76 15.38 -23.38 7.92
N LEU A 77 14.69 -24.51 7.68
CA LEU A 77 15.15 -25.84 8.07
C LEU A 77 16.36 -26.28 7.21
N SER A 78 16.32 -26.07 5.90
CA SER A 78 17.42 -26.40 5.00
C SER A 78 18.68 -25.58 5.31
N LEU A 79 18.54 -24.29 5.67
CA LEU A 79 19.67 -23.49 6.15
C LEU A 79 20.29 -24.08 7.43
N GLN A 80 19.47 -24.45 8.42
CA GLN A 80 19.94 -25.11 9.65
C GLN A 80 20.64 -26.44 9.35
N ASN A 81 20.09 -27.24 8.44
CA ASN A 81 20.70 -28.50 8.01
C ASN A 81 22.09 -28.26 7.41
N VAL A 82 22.26 -27.27 6.54
CA VAL A 82 23.57 -26.94 5.95
C VAL A 82 24.58 -26.49 7.00
N MET A 83 24.15 -25.74 8.04
CA MET A 83 24.99 -25.33 9.16
C MET A 83 25.48 -26.51 10.01
N GLN A 84 24.60 -27.48 10.26
CA GLN A 84 24.86 -28.64 11.13
C GLN A 84 25.57 -29.79 10.39
N LYS A 85 25.44 -29.87 9.07
CA LYS A 85 26.03 -30.95 8.26
C LYS A 85 27.55 -30.98 8.40
N GLY A 86 28.11 -32.11 8.84
CA GLY A 86 29.56 -32.26 9.02
C GLY A 86 30.35 -32.13 7.71
N THR A 87 29.72 -32.40 6.57
CA THR A 87 30.35 -32.44 5.24
C THR A 87 30.37 -31.10 4.51
N SER A 88 29.73 -30.04 5.03
CA SER A 88 29.75 -28.72 4.39
C SER A 88 31.04 -27.96 4.71
N PRO A 89 31.67 -27.30 3.72
CA PRO A 89 32.82 -26.43 3.95
C PRO A 89 32.52 -25.32 4.97
N GLY A 90 33.54 -24.86 5.70
CA GLY A 90 33.37 -23.82 6.74
C GLY A 90 32.76 -22.52 6.20
N GLU A 91 33.18 -22.08 5.01
CA GLU A 91 32.63 -20.90 4.34
C GLU A 91 31.14 -21.06 4.00
N THR A 92 30.73 -22.23 3.53
CA THR A 92 29.32 -22.57 3.24
C THR A 92 28.47 -22.50 4.51
N LYS A 93 28.99 -22.96 5.65
CA LYS A 93 28.31 -22.86 6.95
C LYS A 93 28.16 -21.42 7.43
N LEU A 94 29.21 -20.60 7.28
CA LEU A 94 29.17 -19.19 7.62
C LEU A 94 28.14 -18.44 6.77
N LEU A 95 28.12 -18.72 5.46
CA LEU A 95 27.16 -18.13 4.53
C LEU A 95 25.72 -18.52 4.90
N ALA A 96 25.46 -19.80 5.20
CA ALA A 96 24.15 -20.26 5.65
C ALA A 96 23.73 -19.59 6.98
N SER A 97 24.67 -19.42 7.91
CA SER A 97 24.42 -18.72 9.18
C SER A 97 24.08 -17.24 8.97
N GLU A 98 24.80 -16.54 8.09
CA GLU A 98 24.53 -15.13 7.76
C GLU A 98 23.12 -14.97 7.19
N ILE A 99 22.75 -15.81 6.22
CA ILE A 99 21.42 -15.80 5.59
C ILE A 99 20.34 -16.11 6.63
N TYR A 100 20.56 -17.11 7.49
CA TYR A 100 19.63 -17.49 8.55
C TYR A 100 19.32 -16.30 9.48
N GLU A 101 20.35 -15.56 9.92
CA GLU A 101 20.18 -14.37 10.75
C GLU A 101 19.43 -13.25 10.02
N ILE A 102 19.74 -13.00 8.74
CA ILE A 102 19.06 -12.00 7.91
C ILE A 102 17.55 -12.30 7.77
N LEU A 103 17.19 -13.57 7.57
CA LEU A 103 15.79 -13.97 7.47
C LEU A 103 15.10 -13.99 8.84
N GLN A 104 15.82 -14.39 9.90
CA GLN A 104 15.29 -14.39 11.25
C GLN A 104 14.93 -12.96 11.73
N SER A 105 15.72 -11.95 11.33
CA SER A 105 15.51 -10.54 11.69
C SER A 105 14.39 -9.84 10.90
N ALA A 106 13.95 -10.39 9.78
CA ALA A 106 13.02 -9.75 8.83
C ALA A 106 11.73 -9.21 9.49
N GLY A 107 11.18 -9.90 10.49
CA GLY A 107 9.93 -9.51 11.15
C GLY A 107 10.10 -8.48 12.26
N LYS A 108 11.31 -8.27 12.78
CA LYS A 108 11.60 -7.20 13.75
C LYS A 108 11.73 -5.85 13.04
N GLU A 109 12.37 -5.86 11.87
CA GLU A 109 12.57 -4.66 11.06
C GLU A 109 11.26 -4.10 10.49
N GLU A 110 10.28 -4.95 10.16
CA GLU A 110 8.97 -4.53 9.66
C GLU A 110 8.09 -3.93 10.77
N ALA A 111 8.18 -4.42 12.01
CA ALA A 111 7.50 -3.83 13.17
C ALA A 111 8.12 -2.48 13.57
N GLU A 112 9.46 -2.38 13.62
CA GLU A 112 10.18 -1.13 13.86
C GLU A 112 9.98 -0.12 12.72
N GLN A 113 9.85 -0.56 11.46
CA GLN A 113 9.52 0.29 10.33
C GLN A 113 8.04 0.64 10.25
N ALA A 114 7.11 -0.20 10.67
CA ALA A 114 5.70 0.17 10.80
C ALA A 114 5.53 1.23 11.90
N GLU A 115 6.29 1.12 12.99
CA GLU A 115 6.33 2.10 14.07
C GLU A 115 7.05 3.39 13.65
N ALA A 116 8.19 3.29 12.96
CA ALA A 116 8.93 4.43 12.41
C ALA A 116 8.22 5.08 11.22
N ALA A 117 7.51 4.32 10.38
CA ALA A 117 6.66 4.82 9.31
C ALA A 117 5.35 5.38 9.87
N ALA A 118 4.79 4.86 10.96
CA ALA A 118 3.69 5.53 11.68
C ALA A 118 4.17 6.84 12.31
N ALA A 119 5.38 6.87 12.87
CA ALA A 119 6.01 8.07 13.43
C ALA A 119 6.48 9.07 12.36
N SER A 120 6.83 8.60 11.16
CA SER A 120 7.23 9.39 9.99
C SER A 120 6.03 9.86 9.18
N CYS A 121 4.95 9.08 9.08
CA CYS A 121 3.66 9.47 8.51
C CYS A 121 2.99 10.57 9.33
N ARG A 122 3.22 10.63 10.65
CA ARG A 122 2.86 11.80 11.47
C ARG A 122 3.63 13.07 11.10
N ARG A 123 4.79 12.96 10.43
CA ARG A 123 5.67 14.10 10.08
C ARG A 123 5.88 14.36 8.58
N LYS A 124 5.42 13.49 7.67
CA LYS A 124 5.71 13.60 6.23
C LYS A 124 4.54 13.24 5.29
N ALA A 125 3.29 13.48 5.68
CA ALA A 125 2.23 13.68 4.70
C ALA A 125 2.33 15.10 4.09
N HIS A 126 3.40 15.35 3.34
CA HIS A 126 3.53 16.56 2.51
C HIS A 126 3.98 16.16 1.10
N PHE A 127 3.35 15.12 0.55
CA PHE A 127 3.53 14.71 -0.84
C PHE A 127 2.50 15.48 -1.69
N PHE A 128 2.99 16.49 -2.42
CA PHE A 128 2.35 17.18 -3.55
C PHE A 128 0.98 17.85 -3.31
N LEU A 129 0.90 18.77 -2.34
CA LEU A 129 0.13 19.99 -2.55
C LEU A 129 1.09 21.16 -2.33
N GLY A 130 1.20 22.04 -3.33
CA GLY A 130 2.08 23.20 -3.28
C GLY A 130 1.99 23.94 -1.94
N SER A 131 3.16 24.32 -1.42
CA SER A 131 3.37 25.06 -0.17
C SER A 131 2.78 26.50 -0.20
N ASN A 132 1.85 26.75 -1.11
CA ASN A 132 1.18 28.01 -1.42
C ASN A 132 -0.33 27.98 -1.19
N ASN A 133 -0.91 26.89 -0.65
CA ASN A 133 -2.31 26.85 -0.21
C ASN A 133 -2.58 27.59 1.11
N LYS A 134 -1.97 28.77 1.32
CA LYS A 134 -2.36 29.72 2.40
C LYS A 134 -3.81 30.22 2.27
N ARG A 135 -4.53 29.82 1.20
CA ARG A 135 -5.87 30.27 0.85
C ARG A 135 -6.99 29.33 1.31
N ALA A 136 -6.70 28.18 1.91
CA ALA A 136 -7.72 27.21 2.31
C ALA A 136 -7.44 26.61 3.70
N LYS A 137 -8.47 26.52 4.53
CA LYS A 137 -8.45 25.92 5.87
C LYS A 137 -9.37 24.70 5.92
N THR A 138 -9.03 23.73 6.75
CA THR A 138 -9.85 22.53 6.97
C THR A 138 -10.53 22.63 8.32
N VAL A 139 -11.86 22.47 8.33
CA VAL A 139 -12.71 22.49 9.52
C VAL A 139 -13.34 21.10 9.68
N VAL A 140 -13.32 20.58 10.90
CA VAL A 140 -13.99 19.33 11.25
C VAL A 140 -15.26 19.66 12.01
N LEU A 141 -16.37 19.13 11.55
CA LEU A 141 -17.69 19.31 12.14
C LEU A 141 -18.23 17.96 12.63
N HIS A 142 -18.87 17.98 13.79
CA HIS A 142 -19.75 16.92 14.25
C HIS A 142 -21.18 17.32 13.89
N ILE A 143 -21.90 16.47 13.15
CA ILE A 143 -23.26 16.74 12.67
C ILE A 143 -24.22 15.78 13.37
N ASP A 144 -24.98 16.29 14.33
CA ASP A 144 -26.05 15.51 14.93
C ASP A 144 -27.21 15.38 13.94
N GLY A 145 -27.72 14.16 13.77
CA GLY A 145 -28.72 13.81 12.77
C GLY A 145 -28.16 13.35 11.41
N LEU A 146 -26.86 13.07 11.28
CA LEU A 146 -26.27 12.47 10.07
C LEU A 146 -26.30 10.92 10.12
N ASP A 147 -27.47 10.29 10.11
CA ASP A 147 -27.58 8.81 10.15
C ASP A 147 -28.08 8.17 8.85
N ASP A 148 -28.84 8.90 8.02
CA ASP A 148 -29.42 8.37 6.78
C ASP A 148 -28.83 9.00 5.52
N SER A 149 -28.89 8.26 4.39
CA SER A 149 -28.49 8.77 3.08
C SER A 149 -29.27 10.02 2.66
N THR A 150 -30.57 10.09 2.96
CA THR A 150 -31.41 11.26 2.64
C THR A 150 -30.96 12.52 3.37
N ARG A 151 -30.61 12.38 4.67
CA ARG A 151 -30.12 13.50 5.50
C ARG A 151 -28.73 13.93 5.07
N ARG A 152 -27.90 12.99 4.61
CA ARG A 152 -26.61 13.29 3.97
C ARG A 152 -26.78 14.13 2.71
N SER A 153 -27.68 13.75 1.80
CA SER A 153 -27.92 14.51 0.56
C SER A 153 -28.38 15.94 0.82
N LEU A 154 -29.24 16.17 1.83
CA LEU A 154 -29.64 17.51 2.25
C LEU A 154 -28.47 18.34 2.80
N CYS A 155 -27.57 17.70 3.56
CA CYS A 155 -26.38 18.37 4.08
C CYS A 155 -25.39 18.71 2.95
N GLU A 156 -25.25 17.81 1.98
CA GLU A 156 -24.45 18.01 0.77
C GLU A 156 -24.97 19.19 -0.05
N GLU A 157 -26.28 19.25 -0.32
CA GLU A 157 -26.90 20.37 -1.03
C GLU A 157 -26.68 21.71 -0.29
N ALA A 158 -26.83 21.71 1.05
CA ALA A 158 -26.60 22.90 1.87
C ALA A 158 -25.13 23.36 1.83
N LEU A 159 -24.17 22.44 1.86
CA LEU A 159 -22.74 22.76 1.80
C LEU A 159 -22.28 23.19 0.40
N LEU A 160 -22.88 22.65 -0.66
CA LEU A 160 -22.59 23.03 -2.05
C LEU A 160 -23.01 24.48 -2.36
N LYS A 161 -24.10 24.97 -1.76
CA LYS A 161 -24.59 26.35 -1.95
C LYS A 161 -23.69 27.41 -1.32
N ILE A 162 -22.84 27.04 -0.36
CA ILE A 162 -21.99 27.98 0.37
C ILE A 162 -20.78 28.36 -0.48
N ARG A 163 -20.72 29.64 -0.87
CA ARG A 163 -19.57 30.18 -1.60
C ARG A 163 -18.29 30.03 -0.78
N GLY A 164 -17.34 29.28 -1.33
CA GLY A 164 -16.01 29.08 -0.76
C GLY A 164 -15.81 27.79 0.02
N VAL A 165 -16.80 26.89 0.02
CA VAL A 165 -16.54 25.47 0.25
C VAL A 165 -15.79 24.90 -0.95
N ILE A 166 -14.72 24.13 -0.69
CA ILE A 166 -13.83 23.54 -1.72
C ILE A 166 -14.10 22.05 -1.84
N SER A 167 -14.23 21.35 -0.71
CA SER A 167 -14.54 19.94 -0.67
C SER A 167 -15.10 19.58 0.70
N PHE A 168 -15.97 18.57 0.77
CA PHE A 168 -16.43 17.99 2.03
C PHE A 168 -16.42 16.48 1.94
N THR A 169 -16.22 15.81 3.07
CA THR A 169 -16.34 14.36 3.20
C THR A 169 -17.14 14.01 4.44
N PHE A 170 -18.02 13.01 4.31
CA PHE A 170 -18.87 12.53 5.39
C PHE A 170 -18.39 11.16 5.87
N GLN A 171 -18.25 11.04 7.18
CA GLN A 171 -18.08 9.78 7.89
C GLN A 171 -19.34 9.52 8.72
N MET A 172 -20.27 8.75 8.14
CA MET A 172 -21.58 8.47 8.76
C MET A 172 -21.43 7.72 10.09
N ALA A 173 -20.48 6.78 10.20
CA ALA A 173 -20.29 5.96 11.41
C ALA A 173 -19.95 6.77 12.67
N VAL A 174 -19.29 7.92 12.51
CA VAL A 174 -18.87 8.81 13.60
C VAL A 174 -19.54 10.19 13.52
N LYS A 175 -20.56 10.32 12.66
CA LYS A 175 -21.32 11.57 12.43
C LYS A 175 -20.42 12.80 12.17
N ARG A 176 -19.32 12.58 11.45
CA ARG A 176 -18.25 13.58 11.24
C ARG A 176 -18.24 14.07 9.81
N CYS A 177 -18.16 15.37 9.63
CA CYS A 177 -17.97 16.01 8.33
C CYS A 177 -16.65 16.78 8.33
N VAL A 178 -15.78 16.49 7.36
CA VAL A 178 -14.52 17.23 7.18
C VAL A 178 -14.66 18.12 5.97
N VAL A 179 -14.65 19.43 6.19
CA VAL A 179 -14.88 20.44 5.15
C VAL A 179 -13.59 21.23 4.94
N ARG A 180 -13.15 21.30 3.68
CA ARG A 180 -12.10 22.22 3.23
C ARG A 180 -12.78 23.47 2.71
N ILE A 181 -12.46 24.60 3.30
CA ILE A 181 -13.03 25.90 2.95
C ILE A 181 -11.92 26.89 2.61
N ARG A 182 -12.26 27.94 1.85
CA ARG A 182 -11.35 29.05 1.64
C ARG A 182 -11.07 29.78 2.97
N SER A 183 -9.93 30.48 3.04
CA SER A 183 -9.47 31.16 4.26
C SER A 183 -10.42 32.27 4.72
N ASP A 184 -11.09 32.92 3.78
CA ASP A 184 -12.07 34.00 3.97
C ASP A 184 -13.43 33.52 4.51
N LEU A 185 -13.82 32.27 4.30
CA LEU A 185 -15.09 31.72 4.79
C LEU A 185 -14.99 31.36 6.29
N LYS A 186 -15.88 31.87 7.15
CA LYS A 186 -15.89 31.52 8.59
C LYS A 186 -16.52 30.13 8.83
N ALA A 187 -16.03 29.43 9.86
CA ALA A 187 -16.59 28.13 10.26
C ALA A 187 -18.06 28.25 10.73
N GLU A 188 -18.42 29.40 11.32
CA GLU A 188 -19.78 29.73 11.74
C GLU A 188 -20.80 29.65 10.59
N ALA A 189 -20.43 30.09 9.38
CA ALA A 189 -21.30 30.04 8.21
C ALA A 189 -21.69 28.60 7.81
N LEU A 190 -20.77 27.65 8.02
CA LEU A 190 -21.06 26.22 7.81
C LEU A 190 -22.07 25.72 8.84
N GLY A 191 -21.89 26.13 10.10
CA GLY A 191 -22.80 25.83 11.19
C GLY A 191 -24.22 26.32 10.92
N THR A 192 -24.34 27.60 10.53
CA THR A 192 -25.62 28.23 10.21
C THR A 192 -26.32 27.56 9.03
N ALA A 193 -25.59 27.24 7.95
CA ALA A 193 -26.17 26.58 6.79
C ALA A 193 -26.70 25.19 7.13
N ILE A 194 -25.96 24.40 7.91
CA ILE A 194 -26.43 23.07 8.35
C ILE A 194 -27.62 23.22 9.31
N ASN A 195 -27.58 24.14 10.26
CA ASN A 195 -28.69 24.37 11.20
C ASN A 195 -29.96 24.88 10.48
N SER A 196 -29.81 25.59 9.35
CA SER A 196 -30.94 26.05 8.53
C SER A 196 -31.78 24.92 7.93
N THR A 197 -31.20 23.72 7.80
CA THR A 197 -31.93 22.53 7.38
C THR A 197 -32.97 22.09 8.42
N LYS A 198 -32.92 22.60 9.67
CA LYS A 198 -33.81 22.33 10.82
C LYS A 198 -33.90 20.84 11.26
N VAL A 199 -33.19 19.95 10.58
CA VAL A 199 -33.16 18.51 10.84
C VAL A 199 -31.82 18.07 11.42
N MET A 200 -30.77 18.89 11.26
CA MET A 200 -29.40 18.57 11.68
C MET A 200 -28.76 19.75 12.40
N MET A 201 -27.93 19.46 13.42
CA MET A 201 -27.15 20.46 14.13
C MET A 201 -25.65 20.21 13.92
N ALA A 202 -24.95 21.23 13.43
CA ALA A 202 -23.50 21.18 13.29
C ALA A 202 -22.81 21.81 14.50
N GLN A 203 -21.74 21.16 14.96
CA GLN A 203 -20.86 21.65 16.02
C GLN A 203 -19.41 21.51 15.56
N GLN A 204 -18.55 22.45 15.93
CA GLN A 204 -17.15 22.41 15.51
C GLN A 204 -16.33 21.50 16.43
N VAL A 205 -15.51 20.62 15.85
CA VAL A 205 -14.55 19.81 16.60
C VAL A 205 -13.19 20.52 16.58
N VAL A 206 -12.71 20.89 17.76
CA VAL A 206 -11.41 21.54 17.95
C VAL A 206 -10.50 20.59 18.73
N LYS A 207 -9.23 20.50 18.32
CA LYS A 207 -8.21 19.77 19.08
C LYS A 207 -7.71 20.66 20.22
N THR A 208 -7.84 20.18 21.44
CA THR A 208 -7.36 20.82 22.67
C THR A 208 -5.86 20.61 22.83
N GLU A 209 -5.19 21.46 23.62
CA GLU A 209 -3.73 21.43 23.84
C GLU A 209 -3.23 20.09 24.41
N ASP A 210 -4.07 19.38 25.17
CA ASP A 210 -3.78 18.05 25.72
C ASP A 210 -3.94 16.89 24.71
N GLY A 211 -4.20 17.20 23.43
CA GLY A 211 -4.43 16.21 22.36
C GLY A 211 -5.83 15.59 22.35
N GLY A 212 -6.73 16.00 23.25
CA GLY A 212 -8.14 15.61 23.24
C GLY A 212 -8.99 16.38 22.22
N GLU A 213 -10.14 15.83 21.82
CA GLU A 213 -11.12 16.51 20.96
C GLU A 213 -12.20 17.20 21.83
N ARG A 214 -12.44 18.50 21.61
CA ARG A 214 -13.53 19.24 22.26
C ARG A 214 -14.53 19.71 21.21
N ILE A 215 -15.80 19.43 21.46
CA ILE A 215 -16.91 19.88 20.61
C ILE A 215 -17.36 21.26 21.10
N VAL A 216 -17.38 22.23 20.19
CA VAL A 216 -17.78 23.62 20.47
C VAL A 216 -19.03 23.92 19.62
N PRO A 217 -20.18 24.23 20.24
CA PRO A 217 -21.36 24.64 19.49
C PRO A 217 -21.13 25.99 18.81
N PHE A 218 -21.67 26.18 17.61
CA PHE A 218 -21.70 27.50 16.99
C PHE A 218 -22.70 28.39 17.76
N GLN A 219 -22.33 29.65 17.97
CA GLN A 219 -23.14 30.58 18.75
C GLN A 219 -24.40 30.96 17.95
N GLU A 220 -25.56 30.48 18.38
CA GLU A 220 -26.86 30.84 17.79
C GLU A 220 -27.19 32.30 18.15
N GLY A 221 -27.16 33.22 17.18
CA GLY A 221 -27.62 34.58 17.43
C GLY A 221 -27.27 35.67 16.43
N LEU A 222 -26.38 35.44 15.48
CA LEU A 222 -26.11 36.41 14.40
C LEU A 222 -26.39 35.75 13.06
N ALA A 223 -27.49 36.16 12.42
CA ALA A 223 -27.78 35.81 11.04
C ALA A 223 -26.69 36.44 10.15
N VAL A 224 -25.58 35.72 9.98
CA VAL A 224 -24.58 36.04 8.97
C VAL A 224 -25.23 35.73 7.64
N LEU A 225 -25.47 36.76 6.84
CA LEU A 225 -25.92 36.62 5.45
C LEU A 225 -24.85 35.82 4.70
N VAL A 226 -25.13 34.54 4.45
CA VAL A 226 -24.28 33.70 3.62
C VAL A 226 -24.52 34.12 2.18
N GLU A 227 -23.45 34.52 1.49
CA GLU A 227 -23.50 34.82 0.07
C GLU A 227 -23.73 33.50 -0.69
N GLU A 228 -24.96 33.27 -1.12
CA GLU A 228 -25.35 32.08 -1.89
C GLU A 228 -24.70 32.14 -3.28
N ASN A 229 -24.12 31.01 -3.71
CA ASN A 229 -23.53 30.92 -5.03
C ASN A 229 -24.63 30.61 -6.06
N THR A 230 -25.06 31.63 -6.81
CA THR A 230 -26.11 31.49 -7.84
C THR A 230 -25.59 30.97 -9.18
N ASP A 231 -24.27 30.91 -9.38
CA ASP A 231 -23.63 30.52 -10.64
C ASP A 231 -23.19 29.05 -10.62
N ILE A 232 -24.08 28.15 -10.20
CA ILE A 232 -23.82 26.71 -10.25
C ILE A 232 -24.28 26.22 -11.63
N PRO A 233 -23.38 25.68 -12.48
CA PRO A 233 -23.80 25.11 -13.76
C PRO A 233 -24.74 23.93 -13.51
N ASP A 234 -25.74 23.79 -14.37
CA ASP A 234 -26.72 22.72 -14.29
C ASP A 234 -25.98 21.36 -14.35
N TYR A 235 -26.09 20.59 -13.27
CA TYR A 235 -25.41 19.30 -13.19
C TYR A 235 -26.00 18.39 -14.25
N LEU A 236 -25.14 17.57 -14.87
CA LEU A 236 -25.59 16.54 -15.79
C LEU A 236 -26.61 15.65 -15.03
N PRO A 237 -27.77 15.32 -15.61
CA PRO A 237 -28.75 14.46 -14.94
C PRO A 237 -28.08 13.17 -14.51
N GLU A 238 -28.42 12.73 -13.29
CA GLU A 238 -27.99 11.44 -12.72
C GLU A 238 -28.73 10.29 -13.39
N ASP A 239 -28.81 10.28 -14.72
CA ASP A 239 -29.33 9.15 -15.47
C ASP A 239 -28.38 7.98 -15.20
N GLU A 240 -28.91 7.07 -14.39
CA GLU A 240 -28.42 5.77 -13.97
C GLU A 240 -27.23 5.32 -14.81
N SER A 241 -26.02 5.53 -14.28
CA SER A 241 -24.82 4.95 -14.88
C SER A 241 -25.09 3.47 -15.07
N PRO A 242 -25.05 2.93 -16.30
CA PRO A 242 -25.31 1.52 -16.51
C PRO A 242 -24.31 0.79 -15.62
N SER A 243 -24.82 -0.03 -14.71
CA SER A 243 -24.03 -0.90 -13.83
C SER A 243 -23.33 -1.95 -14.69
N LEU A 244 -22.33 -1.52 -15.44
CA LEU A 244 -21.44 -2.43 -16.14
C LEU A 244 -20.60 -3.11 -15.06
N GLU A 245 -20.74 -4.43 -15.01
CA GLU A 245 -20.10 -5.34 -14.08
C GLU A 245 -18.64 -4.97 -13.84
N GLN A 246 -18.25 -4.94 -12.56
CA GLN A 246 -16.91 -4.66 -12.09
C GLN A 246 -15.97 -5.79 -12.51
N ASP A 247 -15.48 -5.76 -13.74
CA ASP A 247 -14.29 -6.53 -14.12
C ASP A 247 -13.65 -5.92 -15.36
N LYS A 248 -12.86 -4.86 -15.13
CA LYS A 248 -11.58 -4.52 -15.81
C LYS A 248 -11.25 -3.05 -15.60
N ALA A 249 -10.13 -2.79 -14.94
CA ALA A 249 -9.50 -1.48 -14.98
C ALA A 249 -8.97 -1.22 -16.40
N VAL A 250 -9.39 -0.12 -17.02
CA VAL A 250 -8.86 0.33 -18.31
C VAL A 250 -7.63 1.21 -18.05
N THR A 251 -6.45 0.64 -18.23
CA THR A 251 -5.20 1.40 -18.36
C THR A 251 -5.13 2.03 -19.75
N ARG A 252 -4.78 3.33 -19.81
CA ARG A 252 -4.57 4.06 -21.07
C ARG A 252 -3.50 3.37 -21.90
N VAL A 253 -3.90 2.71 -22.98
CA VAL A 253 -2.99 2.24 -24.03
C VAL A 253 -2.66 3.43 -24.92
N GLY A 254 -1.43 3.92 -24.79
CA GLY A 254 -0.81 4.84 -25.73
C GLY A 254 0.51 4.25 -26.20
N SER A 255 0.49 3.64 -27.39
CA SER A 255 1.62 3.37 -28.28
C SER A 255 2.82 2.58 -27.71
N ILE A 256 2.71 1.26 -27.65
CA ILE A 256 3.86 0.37 -27.87
C ILE A 256 3.44 -0.62 -28.96
N THR A 257 4.07 -0.46 -30.12
CA THR A 257 3.99 -1.33 -31.28
C THR A 257 4.31 -2.77 -30.90
N ASP A 258 3.54 -3.69 -31.49
CA ASP A 258 3.68 -5.15 -31.49
C ASP A 258 5.06 -5.69 -31.07
N GLY A 259 5.12 -6.09 -29.80
CA GLY A 259 6.21 -6.88 -29.23
C GLY A 259 5.63 -8.14 -28.63
N VAL A 260 5.50 -9.17 -29.46
CA VAL A 260 5.34 -10.57 -29.05
C VAL A 260 6.23 -10.84 -27.84
N GLY A 261 5.60 -11.29 -26.75
CA GLY A 261 6.24 -11.50 -25.45
C GLY A 261 7.44 -12.45 -25.53
N TRP A 262 8.62 -11.92 -25.17
CA TRP A 262 9.90 -12.62 -25.13
C TRP A 262 9.92 -13.83 -24.17
N LEU A 263 9.16 -13.83 -23.06
CA LEU A 263 9.32 -14.83 -22.00
C LEU A 263 8.44 -16.08 -22.17
N GLY A 264 7.58 -16.13 -23.19
CA GLY A 264 6.66 -17.25 -23.40
C GLY A 264 7.33 -18.54 -23.89
N THR A 265 8.47 -18.44 -24.58
CA THR A 265 9.09 -19.60 -25.24
C THR A 265 9.89 -20.48 -24.26
N ALA A 266 10.44 -19.93 -23.18
CA ALA A 266 11.17 -20.69 -22.17
C ALA A 266 10.24 -21.38 -21.15
N ALA A 267 9.10 -20.77 -20.83
CA ALA A 267 8.13 -21.29 -19.87
C ALA A 267 7.48 -22.62 -20.32
N ASN A 268 7.35 -22.84 -21.63
CA ASN A 268 6.75 -24.06 -22.18
C ASN A 268 7.66 -25.29 -22.11
N PHE A 269 8.98 -25.12 -21.96
CA PHE A 269 9.92 -26.24 -21.90
C PHE A 269 10.04 -26.80 -20.47
N LEU A 270 10.13 -25.94 -19.46
CA LEU A 270 10.23 -26.37 -18.05
C LEU A 270 8.96 -27.07 -17.56
N THR A 271 7.78 -26.60 -17.99
CA THR A 271 6.49 -27.21 -17.64
C THR A 271 6.36 -28.66 -18.17
N ARG A 272 7.06 -29.01 -19.26
CA ARG A 272 7.02 -30.34 -19.86
C ARG A 272 8.10 -31.32 -19.39
N SER A 273 9.14 -30.84 -18.69
CA SER A 273 10.26 -31.68 -18.26
C SER A 273 10.11 -32.25 -16.84
N PHE A 274 9.20 -31.71 -16.02
CA PHE A 274 9.14 -32.05 -14.58
C PHE A 274 7.79 -32.61 -14.10
N TYR A 275 6.86 -32.90 -15.00
CA TYR A 275 5.68 -33.71 -14.70
C TYR A 275 5.81 -35.09 -15.38
N TRP A 276 6.10 -36.10 -14.57
CA TRP A 276 5.65 -37.48 -14.79
C TRP A 276 4.51 -37.76 -13.81
#